data_AF-Q1PX93-F1
#
_entry.id   AF-Q1PX93-F1
#
_cell.length_a   1.000
_cell.length_b   1.000
_cell.length_c   1.000
_cell.angle_alpha   90.00
_cell.angle_beta   90.00
_cell.angle_gamma   90.00
#
_symmetry.space_group_name_H-M   'P 1'
#
loop_
_entity.id
_entity.type
_entity.pdbx_description
1 polymer ?
#
loop_
_entity_poly.entity_id
_entity_poly.type
_entity_poly.pdbx_seq_one_letter_code
_entity_poly.pdbx_strand_id
1 'polypeptide(L)'
;MMREDWDLLRTFFPNDWKSLAVDTNALKGLRKDKSEEKLLRTLLIHLGCGYSLRETVVRAKRANLADLSDVALLKRLKKSKEWLYKLCLSLFRERGLQINKRNNFHLRLFDATTVKEPGKTGSLWRIHYSGCSPLPKRISA
;
A
#
# COMPACT_ATOMS: atom_id res chain seq x y z
N MET A 1 17.38 -23.96 7.20
CA MET A 1 18.02 -22.72 6.73
C MET A 1 16.93 -21.65 6.51
N MET A 2 16.31 -21.12 7.59
CA MET A 2 15.27 -20.05 7.57
C MET A 2 15.10 -19.41 8.97
N ARG A 3 16.14 -19.36 9.82
CA ARG A 3 16.05 -18.67 11.14
C ARG A 3 16.76 -17.33 11.13
N GLU A 4 17.87 -17.23 10.40
CA GLU A 4 18.72 -16.04 10.35
C GLU A 4 18.05 -14.85 9.64
N ASP A 5 17.09 -15.10 8.74
CA ASP A 5 16.47 -14.03 7.95
C ASP A 5 15.58 -13.08 8.75
N TRP A 6 14.91 -13.57 9.81
CA TRP A 6 13.93 -12.73 10.50
C TRP A 6 14.55 -11.73 11.47
N ASP A 7 15.55 -12.15 12.24
CA ASP A 7 16.20 -11.24 13.18
C ASP A 7 16.86 -10.08 12.42
N LEU A 8 17.40 -10.36 11.23
CA LEU A 8 17.86 -9.36 10.28
C LEU A 8 16.70 -8.51 9.74
N LEU A 9 15.61 -9.10 9.25
CA LEU A 9 14.44 -8.32 8.78
C LEU A 9 13.90 -7.38 9.85
N ARG A 10 13.92 -7.79 11.12
CA ARG A 10 13.46 -6.99 12.25
C ARG A 10 14.30 -5.73 12.44
N THR A 11 15.58 -5.70 12.04
CA THR A 11 16.41 -4.49 12.11
C THR A 11 15.99 -3.42 11.10
N PHE A 12 15.18 -3.78 10.09
CA PHE A 12 14.64 -2.83 9.11
C PHE A 12 13.27 -2.28 9.50
N PHE A 13 12.67 -2.74 10.60
CA PHE A 13 11.40 -2.22 11.08
C PHE A 13 11.60 -1.01 12.00
N PRO A 14 10.63 -0.09 12.03
CA PRO A 14 10.72 1.04 12.95
C PRO A 14 10.60 0.54 14.39
N ASN A 15 11.20 1.25 15.35
CA ASN A 15 11.25 0.79 16.75
C ASN A 15 9.85 0.56 17.37
N ASP A 16 8.84 1.29 16.89
CA ASP A 16 7.45 1.25 17.36
C ASP A 16 6.56 0.23 16.61
N TRP A 17 7.13 -0.67 15.79
CA TRP A 17 6.34 -1.54 14.91
C TRP A 17 5.29 -2.41 15.64
N LYS A 18 5.59 -2.86 16.88
CA LYS A 18 4.67 -3.63 17.71
C LYS A 18 3.53 -2.79 18.30
N SER A 19 3.84 -1.61 18.84
CA SER A 19 2.81 -0.69 19.38
C SER A 19 1.86 -0.24 18.28
N LEU A 20 2.38 0.03 17.07
CA LEU A 20 1.55 0.34 15.90
C LEU A 20 0.53 -0.76 15.57
N ALA A 21 0.85 -2.03 15.85
CA ALA A 21 -0.07 -3.16 15.62
C ALA A 21 -1.28 -3.11 16.56
N VAL A 22 -1.03 -2.69 17.80
CA VAL A 22 -2.04 -2.53 18.85
C VAL A 22 -2.90 -1.30 18.56
N ASP A 23 -2.26 -0.15 18.30
CA ASP A 23 -2.93 1.12 18.02
C ASP A 23 -3.89 1.04 16.82
N THR A 24 -3.52 0.26 15.81
CA THR A 24 -4.33 0.07 14.60
C THR A 24 -5.31 -1.08 14.71
N ASN A 25 -5.36 -1.76 15.86
CA ASN A 25 -6.21 -2.94 16.10
C ASN A 25 -6.01 -4.07 15.08
N ALA A 26 -4.81 -4.19 14.50
CA ALA A 26 -4.49 -5.21 13.48
C ALA A 26 -4.71 -6.63 14.02
N LEU A 27 -4.39 -6.84 15.30
CA LEU A 27 -4.53 -8.12 15.98
C LEU A 27 -5.97 -8.48 16.38
N LYS A 28 -6.91 -7.53 16.30
CA LYS A 28 -8.27 -7.75 16.80
C LYS A 28 -8.92 -8.92 16.06
N GLY A 29 -9.49 -9.86 16.81
CA GLY A 29 -10.15 -11.05 16.27
C GLY A 29 -9.22 -12.18 15.84
N LEU A 30 -7.89 -12.11 16.03
CA LEU A 30 -7.05 -13.32 16.02
C LEU A 30 -7.51 -14.23 17.19
N ARG A 31 -7.81 -15.49 16.87
CA ARG A 31 -8.25 -16.51 17.84
C ARG A 31 -7.03 -17.35 18.20
N LYS A 32 -6.62 -17.29 19.48
CA LYS A 32 -5.39 -17.85 20.08
C LYS A 32 -4.09 -17.23 19.54
N ASP A 33 -3.09 -17.17 20.40
CA ASP A 33 -1.69 -16.76 20.15
C ASP A 33 -1.53 -15.50 19.30
N LYS A 34 -2.11 -14.39 19.79
CA LYS A 34 -1.90 -13.07 19.20
C LYS A 34 -0.42 -12.71 19.27
N SER A 35 0.21 -12.73 18.11
CA SER A 35 1.59 -12.29 17.93
C SER A 35 1.65 -11.36 16.72
N GLU A 36 2.07 -10.13 16.97
CA GLU A 36 2.40 -9.13 15.95
C GLU A 36 3.40 -9.73 14.97
N GLU A 37 4.41 -10.40 15.52
CA GLU A 37 5.49 -11.00 14.75
C GLU A 37 4.99 -12.08 13.79
N LYS A 38 4.23 -13.06 14.31
CA LYS A 38 3.69 -14.14 13.47
C LYS A 38 2.74 -13.61 12.38
N LEU A 39 1.91 -12.62 12.73
CA LEU A 39 1.02 -11.97 11.77
C LEU A 39 1.83 -11.23 10.69
N LEU A 40 2.79 -10.40 11.07
CA LEU A 40 3.60 -9.63 10.12
C LEU A 40 4.42 -10.53 9.22
N ARG A 41 5.07 -11.56 9.77
CA ARG A 41 5.77 -12.61 8.98
C ARG A 41 4.84 -13.22 7.94
N THR A 42 3.63 -13.62 8.36
CA THR A 42 2.64 -14.22 7.45
C THR A 42 2.24 -13.27 6.32
N LEU A 43 2.04 -11.99 6.64
CA LEU A 43 1.74 -10.96 5.63
C LEU A 43 2.91 -10.73 4.68
N LEU A 44 4.15 -10.72 5.17
CA LEU A 44 5.35 -10.51 4.37
C LEU A 44 5.67 -11.71 3.47
N ILE A 45 5.31 -12.93 3.84
CA ILE A 45 5.38 -14.08 2.92
C ILE A 45 4.52 -13.83 1.68
N HIS A 46 3.33 -13.25 1.85
CA HIS A 46 2.47 -12.90 0.73
C HIS A 46 2.99 -11.67 -0.04
N LEU A 47 3.24 -10.57 0.66
CA LEU A 47 3.54 -9.27 0.07
C LEU A 47 4.98 -9.16 -0.45
N GLY A 48 5.94 -9.72 0.28
CA GLY A 48 7.36 -9.65 -0.04
C GLY A 48 7.81 -10.72 -1.03
N CYS A 49 7.27 -11.94 -0.93
CA CYS A 49 7.64 -13.03 -1.84
C CYS A 49 6.68 -13.21 -3.02
N GLY A 50 5.54 -12.50 -3.05
CA GLY A 50 4.59 -12.53 -4.16
C GLY A 50 3.77 -13.81 -4.27
N TYR A 51 3.67 -14.62 -3.21
CA TYR A 51 2.92 -15.87 -3.24
C TYR A 51 1.41 -15.66 -3.28
N SER A 52 0.67 -16.60 -3.88
CA SER A 52 -0.79 -16.62 -3.78
C SER A 52 -1.27 -16.77 -2.32
N LEU A 53 -2.52 -16.44 -2.03
CA LEU A 53 -3.09 -16.62 -0.68
C LEU A 53 -3.02 -18.08 -0.21
N ARG A 54 -3.29 -19.03 -1.11
CA ARG A 54 -3.24 -20.47 -0.81
C ARG A 54 -1.82 -20.92 -0.48
N GLU A 55 -0.85 -20.53 -1.30
CA GLU A 55 0.56 -20.85 -1.07
C GLU A 55 1.08 -20.23 0.23
N THR A 56 0.70 -18.99 0.51
CA THR A 56 1.06 -18.30 1.76
C THR A 56 0.55 -19.05 2.98
N VAL A 57 -0.71 -19.50 2.96
CA VAL A 57 -1.30 -20.25 4.08
C VAL A 57 -0.56 -21.56 4.32
N VAL A 58 -0.23 -22.31 3.26
CA VAL A 58 0.53 -23.57 3.38
C VAL A 58 1.89 -23.32 4.00
N ARG A 59 2.60 -22.26 3.56
CA ARG A 59 3.91 -21.88 4.10
C ARG A 59 3.84 -21.40 5.54
N ALA A 60 2.86 -20.56 5.86
CA ALA A 60 2.64 -20.06 7.22
C ALA A 60 2.35 -21.20 8.20
N LYS A 61 1.59 -22.22 7.78
CA LYS A 61 1.32 -23.42 8.57
C LYS A 61 2.58 -24.25 8.77
N ARG A 62 3.35 -24.52 7.70
CA ARG A 62 4.62 -25.26 7.77
C ARG A 62 5.66 -24.56 8.66
N ALA A 63 5.65 -23.23 8.67
CA ALA A 63 6.53 -22.40 9.51
C ALA A 63 5.99 -22.16 10.93
N ASN A 64 4.87 -22.80 11.32
CA ASN A 64 4.21 -22.62 12.61
C ASN A 64 3.88 -21.14 12.97
N LEU A 65 3.63 -20.33 11.95
CA LEU A 65 3.27 -18.92 12.07
C LEU A 65 1.76 -18.75 12.25
N ALA A 66 0.97 -19.45 11.45
CA ALA A 66 -0.48 -19.36 11.51
C ALA A 66 -1.15 -20.58 10.88
N ASP A 67 -2.27 -21.03 11.46
CA ASP A 67 -3.17 -22.01 10.87
C ASP A 67 -4.52 -21.32 10.59
N LEU A 68 -4.74 -20.95 9.33
CA LEU A 68 -5.91 -20.18 8.88
C LEU A 68 -6.21 -20.48 7.41
N SER A 69 -7.45 -20.22 6.95
CA SER A 69 -7.81 -20.37 5.54
C SER A 69 -7.33 -19.19 4.68
N ASP A 70 -7.25 -19.39 3.36
CA ASP A 70 -6.92 -18.33 2.38
C ASP A 70 -7.88 -17.12 2.48
N VAL A 71 -9.18 -17.36 2.68
CA VAL A 71 -10.17 -16.30 2.93
C VAL A 71 -9.91 -15.58 4.26
N ALA A 72 -9.47 -16.30 5.29
CA ALA A 72 -9.08 -15.67 6.55
C ALA A 72 -7.82 -14.81 6.37
N LEU A 73 -6.84 -15.24 5.56
CA LEU A 73 -5.65 -14.45 5.24
C LEU A 73 -6.02 -13.15 4.54
N LEU A 74 -6.92 -13.21 3.55
CA LEU A 74 -7.40 -12.02 2.85
C LEU A 74 -8.07 -11.02 3.82
N LYS A 75 -8.92 -11.50 4.73
CA LYS A 75 -9.54 -10.67 5.77
C LYS A 75 -8.48 -10.03 6.68
N ARG A 76 -7.41 -10.76 7.01
CA ARG A 76 -6.29 -10.24 7.81
C ARG A 76 -5.50 -9.18 7.07
N LEU A 77 -5.23 -9.38 5.79
CA LEU A 77 -4.51 -8.41 4.97
C LEU A 77 -5.27 -7.08 4.90
N LYS A 78 -6.58 -7.13 4.62
CA LYS A 78 -7.46 -5.95 4.65
C LYS A 78 -7.44 -5.24 6.01
N LYS A 79 -7.50 -6.02 7.10
CA LYS A 79 -7.48 -5.48 8.47
C LYS A 79 -6.13 -4.87 8.86
N SER A 80 -5.04 -5.36 8.29
CA SER A 80 -3.67 -4.89 8.59
C SER A 80 -3.27 -3.67 7.76
N LYS A 81 -4.15 -3.18 6.87
CA LYS A 81 -3.88 -2.03 5.99
C LYS A 81 -3.35 -0.82 6.75
N GLU A 82 -4.05 -0.38 7.80
CA GLU A 82 -3.65 0.82 8.55
C GLU A 82 -2.35 0.60 9.34
N TRP A 83 -2.10 -0.64 9.79
CA TRP A 83 -0.83 -0.99 10.42
C TRP A 83 0.34 -0.88 9.45
N LEU A 84 0.23 -1.52 8.28
CA LEU A 84 1.25 -1.46 7.23
C LEU A 84 1.48 -0.02 6.76
N TYR A 85 0.42 0.78 6.65
CA TYR A 85 0.53 2.20 6.31
C TYR A 85 1.33 2.98 7.37
N LYS A 86 1.00 2.81 8.66
CA LYS A 86 1.73 3.48 9.74
C LYS A 86 3.19 3.00 9.86
N LEU A 87 3.47 1.73 9.59
CA LEU A 87 4.85 1.21 9.53
C LEU A 87 5.66 1.97 8.50
N CYS A 88 5.14 2.11 7.27
CA CYS A 88 5.80 2.91 6.23
C CYS A 88 6.01 4.36 6.67
N LEU A 89 4.99 5.00 7.25
CA LEU A 89 5.12 6.38 7.75
C LEU A 89 6.16 6.52 8.87
N SER A 90 6.29 5.52 9.75
CA SER A 90 7.30 5.53 10.81
C SER A 90 8.70 5.42 10.21
N LEU A 91 8.91 4.50 9.26
CA LEU A 91 10.18 4.36 8.53
C LEU A 91 10.59 5.61 7.76
N PHE A 92 9.64 6.30 7.12
CA PHE A 92 9.92 7.57 6.46
C PHE A 92 10.34 8.65 7.46
N ARG A 93 9.66 8.74 8.61
CA ARG A 93 10.00 9.70 9.67
C ARG A 93 11.38 9.44 10.26
N GLU A 94 11.77 8.18 10.48
CA GLU A 94 13.13 7.82 10.93
C GLU A 94 14.21 8.27 9.93
N ARG A 95 13.88 8.38 8.64
CA ARG A 95 14.76 8.91 7.58
C ARG A 95 14.65 10.43 7.38
N GLY A 96 13.92 11.13 8.25
CA GLY A 96 13.68 12.58 8.12
C GLY A 96 12.71 12.98 7.01
N LEU A 97 12.02 12.02 6.38
CA LEU A 97 11.04 12.27 5.33
C LEU A 97 9.65 12.50 5.94
N GLN A 98 9.14 13.73 5.82
CA GLN A 98 7.80 14.08 6.25
C GLN A 98 6.79 13.85 5.12
N ILE A 99 6.08 12.71 5.18
CA ILE A 99 4.97 12.44 4.25
C ILE A 99 3.72 13.17 4.74
N ASN A 100 3.55 14.38 4.23
CA ASN A 100 2.31 15.13 4.40
C ASN A 100 1.25 14.62 3.44
N LYS A 101 0.04 14.39 3.96
CA LYS A 101 -1.13 14.12 3.14
C LYS A 101 -1.41 15.37 2.31
N ARG A 102 -0.93 15.39 1.06
CA ARG A 102 -1.20 16.50 0.13
C ARG A 102 -2.69 16.49 -0.20
N ASN A 103 -3.44 17.35 0.48
CA ASN A 103 -4.88 17.49 0.24
C ASN A 103 -5.19 18.29 -1.04
N ASN A 104 -4.20 18.97 -1.61
CA ASN A 104 -4.38 19.85 -2.76
C ASN A 104 -3.49 19.41 -3.93
N PHE A 105 -3.91 18.37 -4.63
CA PHE A 105 -3.39 18.12 -5.98
C PHE A 105 -4.22 18.94 -6.97
N HIS A 106 -3.54 19.78 -7.73
CA HIS A 106 -4.11 20.45 -8.89
C HIS A 106 -3.78 19.60 -10.12
N LEU A 107 -4.80 19.05 -10.76
CA LEU A 107 -4.62 18.37 -12.04
C LEU A 107 -4.69 19.44 -13.13
N ARG A 108 -3.63 19.53 -13.95
CA ARG A 108 -3.64 20.35 -15.16
C ARG A 108 -3.80 19.42 -16.36
N LEU A 109 -4.94 19.56 -17.03
CA LEU A 109 -5.23 18.88 -18.28
C LEU A 109 -4.75 19.77 -19.43
N PHE A 110 -4.13 19.16 -20.41
CA PHE A 110 -3.73 19.80 -21.66
C PHE A 110 -4.39 19.05 -22.81
N ASP A 111 -4.97 19.79 -23.73
CA ASP A 111 -5.48 19.24 -24.98
C ASP A 111 -5.21 20.25 -26.10
N ALA A 112 -5.18 19.74 -27.32
CA ALA A 112 -4.85 20.54 -28.50
C ALA A 112 -5.67 20.10 -29.70
N THR A 113 -6.37 21.06 -30.31
CA THR A 113 -7.17 20.83 -31.51
C THR A 113 -6.55 21.56 -32.68
N THR A 114 -6.48 20.90 -33.83
CA THR A 114 -5.99 21.51 -35.07
C THR A 114 -7.18 22.03 -35.87
N VAL A 115 -7.15 23.32 -36.23
CA VAL A 115 -8.16 23.99 -37.04
C VAL A 115 -7.53 24.30 -38.40
N LYS A 116 -8.17 23.85 -39.48
CA LYS A 116 -7.73 24.10 -40.84
C LYS A 116 -8.74 24.98 -41.55
N GLU A 117 -8.26 26.08 -42.13
CA GLU A 117 -9.06 26.91 -43.01
C GLU A 117 -9.37 26.17 -44.32
N PRO A 118 -10.63 26.15 -44.80
CA PRO A 118 -10.96 25.59 -46.10
C PRO A 118 -10.36 26.42 -47.25
N GLY A 119 -9.61 25.78 -48.16
CA GLY A 119 -9.06 26.45 -49.35
C GLY A 119 -7.68 25.93 -49.75
N LYS A 120 -7.23 26.27 -50.98
CA LYS A 120 -5.93 25.83 -51.55
C LYS A 120 -4.71 26.50 -50.86
N THR A 121 -4.92 27.66 -50.25
CA THR A 121 -3.95 28.45 -49.46
C THR A 121 -4.39 28.60 -48.01
N GLY A 122 -5.26 27.71 -47.51
CA GLY A 122 -5.83 27.82 -46.17
C GLY A 122 -4.78 27.63 -45.08
N SER A 123 -4.85 28.49 -44.05
CA SER A 123 -3.95 28.42 -42.90
C SER A 123 -4.28 27.25 -41.98
N LEU A 124 -3.25 26.72 -41.32
CA LEU A 124 -3.36 25.65 -40.32
C LEU A 124 -2.99 26.20 -38.95
N TRP A 125 -3.93 26.17 -38.01
CA TRP A 125 -3.69 26.57 -36.63
C TRP A 125 -3.78 25.37 -35.71
N ARG A 126 -2.94 25.32 -34.67
CA ARG A 126 -3.09 24.39 -33.55
C ARG A 126 -3.40 25.19 -32.30
N ILE A 127 -4.60 24.99 -31.77
CA ILE A 127 -5.08 25.64 -30.56
C ILE A 127 -4.79 24.71 -29.39
N HIS A 128 -3.94 25.14 -28.46
CA HIS A 128 -3.70 24.45 -27.21
C HIS A 128 -4.58 25.07 -26.12
N TYR A 129 -5.30 24.24 -25.36
CA TYR A 129 -6.02 24.71 -24.18
C TYR A 129 -5.57 23.92 -22.95
N SER A 130 -5.52 24.61 -21.81
CA SER A 130 -5.20 23.98 -20.53
C SER A 130 -6.26 24.32 -19.50
N GLY A 131 -6.78 23.28 -18.84
CA GLY A 131 -7.71 23.41 -17.71
C GLY A 131 -7.03 22.99 -16.42
N CYS A 132 -7.17 23.79 -15.37
CA CYS A 132 -6.69 23.43 -14.03
C CYS A 132 -7.90 23.19 -13.12
N SER A 133 -8.02 22.00 -12.55
CA SER A 133 -9.10 21.66 -11.62
C SER A 133 -8.52 21.04 -10.34
N PRO A 134 -9.06 21.38 -9.15
CA PRO A 134 -8.81 20.57 -7.96
C PRO A 134 -9.36 19.16 -8.18
N LEU A 135 -8.66 18.13 -7.70
CA LEU A 135 -9.14 16.74 -7.84
C LEU A 135 -10.59 16.60 -7.37
N PRO A 136 -11.44 15.83 -8.08
CA PRO A 136 -12.77 15.51 -7.58
C PRO A 136 -12.62 14.82 -6.22
N LYS A 137 -13.39 15.28 -5.23
CA LYS A 137 -13.52 14.57 -3.95
C LYS A 137 -13.88 13.12 -4.29
N ARG A 138 -13.10 12.16 -3.78
CA ARG A 138 -13.34 10.71 -3.98
C ARG A 138 -14.83 10.44 -3.94
N ILE A 139 -15.38 9.88 -5.03
CA ILE A 139 -16.69 9.24 -4.98
C ILE A 139 -16.51 8.02 -4.09
N SER A 140 -16.99 8.12 -2.85
CA SER A 140 -17.13 6.98 -1.96
C SER A 140 -18.25 6.10 -2.51
N ALA A 141 -17.87 4.97 -3.10
CA ALA A 141 -18.76 3.83 -3.32
C ALA A 141 -18.79 2.94 -2.08
#